data_AF-C9DGU6-F1
#
_entry.id   AF-C9DGU6-F1
#
_cell.length_a   1.000
_cell.length_b   1.000
_cell.length_c   1.000
_cell.angle_alpha   90.00
_cell.angle_beta   90.00
_cell.angle_gamma   90.00
#
_symmetry.space_group_name_H-M   'P 1'
#
loop_
_entity.id
_entity.type
_entity.pdbx_description
1 polymer ?
#
loop_
_entity_poly.entity_id
_entity_poly.type
_entity_poly.pdbx_seq_one_letter_code
_entity_poly.pdbx_strand_id
1 'polypeptide(L)'
;SSAQSRLRAAKKVVRKKLVSGPALPGKLADCTSQDLSRTELFLVEGDSAGGSAKQARDKDYQAILPLRGKILNTWEVSSDQVLASQEVHDIAVALGIDPDSDSLEELRYGKVCILADADSDGLHIATLLCALFLR
;
A
#
# COMPACT_ATOMS: atom_id res chain seq x y z
N SER A 1 -21.62 37.49 -7.83
CA SER A 1 -22.19 37.53 -6.47
C SER A 1 -21.24 36.86 -5.49
N SER A 2 -20.85 37.53 -4.41
CA SER A 2 -19.97 37.01 -3.35
C SER A 2 -20.57 35.81 -2.58
N ALA A 3 -21.83 35.48 -2.83
CA ALA A 3 -22.49 34.28 -2.30
C ALA A 3 -22.11 33.00 -3.09
N GLN A 4 -21.91 33.09 -4.41
CA GLN A 4 -21.51 31.93 -5.24
C GLN A 4 -20.04 31.53 -5.02
N SER A 5 -19.16 32.49 -4.75
CA SER A 5 -17.75 32.20 -4.40
C SER A 5 -17.64 31.52 -3.03
N ARG A 6 -18.50 31.90 -2.06
CA ARG A 6 -18.59 31.25 -0.74
C ARG A 6 -19.13 29.82 -0.80
N LEU A 7 -20.13 29.56 -1.65
CA LEU A 7 -20.65 28.20 -1.87
C LEU A 7 -19.64 27.27 -2.59
N ARG A 8 -18.80 27.81 -3.49
CA ARG A 8 -17.70 27.05 -4.10
C ARG A 8 -16.56 26.78 -3.12
N ALA A 9 -16.29 27.69 -2.19
CA ALA A 9 -15.31 27.49 -1.12
C ALA A 9 -15.76 26.42 -0.11
N ALA A 10 -17.07 26.32 0.18
CA ALA A 10 -17.63 25.28 1.06
C ALA A 10 -17.62 23.86 0.45
N LYS A 11 -17.49 23.74 -0.89
CA LYS A 11 -17.31 22.46 -1.60
C LYS A 11 -15.84 22.12 -1.87
N LYS A 12 -14.90 22.88 -1.31
CA LYS A 12 -13.50 22.50 -1.29
C LYS A 12 -13.38 21.39 -0.25
N VAL A 13 -13.58 20.14 -0.71
CA VAL A 13 -13.25 18.93 0.06
C VAL A 13 -11.90 19.22 0.69
N VAL A 14 -11.90 19.41 2.00
CA VAL A 14 -10.68 19.56 2.77
C VAL A 14 -9.99 18.22 2.59
N ARG A 15 -9.09 18.13 1.60
CA ARG A 15 -8.08 17.09 1.55
C ARG A 15 -7.32 17.28 2.86
N LYS A 16 -7.76 16.51 3.86
CA LYS A 16 -7.12 16.37 5.16
C LYS A 16 -5.64 16.28 4.87
N LYS A 17 -4.85 17.14 5.52
CA LYS A 17 -3.39 17.19 5.38
C LYS A 17 -2.88 15.75 5.32
N LEU A 18 -2.22 15.41 4.21
CA LEU A 18 -1.45 14.19 4.13
C LEU A 18 -0.61 14.11 5.40
N VAL A 19 -0.66 12.95 6.03
CA VAL A 19 0.24 12.51 7.10
C VAL A 19 1.64 13.03 6.78
N SER A 20 2.32 13.62 7.77
CA SER A 20 3.70 14.13 7.64
C SER A 20 4.67 12.96 7.43
N GLY A 21 4.73 12.45 6.20
CA GLY A 21 5.56 11.33 5.79
C GLY A 21 5.87 11.41 4.30
N PRO A 22 6.73 10.51 3.81
CA PRO A 22 7.04 10.40 2.39
C PRO A 22 5.77 10.27 1.55
N ALA A 23 5.83 10.76 0.32
CA ALA A 23 4.69 10.71 -0.59
C ALA A 23 4.28 9.25 -0.82
N LEU A 24 3.01 8.94 -0.56
CA LEU A 24 2.49 7.59 -0.76
C LEU A 24 2.60 7.15 -2.23
N PRO A 25 2.79 5.84 -2.50
CA PRO A 25 2.89 5.34 -3.87
C PRO A 25 1.66 5.73 -4.69
N GLY A 26 1.86 6.22 -5.91
CA GLY A 26 0.75 6.71 -6.75
C GLY A 26 -0.30 5.64 -7.11
N LYS A 27 0.09 4.36 -7.05
CA LYS A 27 -0.78 3.20 -7.29
C LYS A 27 -1.58 2.75 -6.05
N LEU A 28 -1.21 3.23 -4.85
CA LEU A 28 -1.88 2.88 -3.60
C LEU A 28 -3.28 3.53 -3.54
N ALA A 29 -4.30 2.71 -3.30
CA ALA A 29 -5.64 3.17 -2.98
C ALA A 29 -5.87 3.08 -1.46
N ASP A 30 -5.59 4.17 -0.75
CA ASP A 30 -5.58 4.23 0.71
C ASP A 30 -6.97 4.20 1.37
N CYS A 31 -7.03 3.86 2.66
CA CYS A 31 -8.22 3.93 3.52
C CYS A 31 -8.26 5.23 4.34
N THR A 32 -9.41 5.54 4.96
CA THR A 32 -9.57 6.77 5.75
C THR A 32 -9.25 6.61 7.24
N SER A 33 -9.38 5.40 7.77
CA SER A 33 -9.06 5.05 9.15
C SER A 33 -7.55 4.98 9.36
N GLN A 34 -7.14 5.28 10.59
CA GLN A 34 -5.76 5.14 11.09
C GLN A 34 -5.68 4.17 12.27
N ASP A 35 -6.80 3.53 12.63
CA ASP A 35 -6.86 2.58 13.74
C ASP A 35 -6.27 1.23 13.31
N LEU A 36 -5.06 0.95 13.77
CA LEU A 36 -4.33 -0.28 13.47
C LEU A 36 -5.09 -1.56 13.85
N SER A 37 -6.03 -1.51 14.80
CA SER A 37 -6.82 -2.71 15.14
C SER A 37 -7.79 -3.12 14.02
N ARG A 38 -8.08 -2.21 13.09
CA ARG A 38 -9.05 -2.39 12.00
C ARG A 38 -8.45 -2.25 10.61
N THR A 39 -7.36 -1.51 10.44
CA THR A 39 -6.84 -1.20 9.11
C THR A 39 -6.15 -2.40 8.46
N GLU A 40 -6.42 -2.59 7.17
CA GLU A 40 -5.95 -3.73 6.37
C GLU A 40 -5.34 -3.22 5.07
N LEU A 41 -4.17 -3.72 4.71
CA LEU A 41 -3.54 -3.52 3.42
C LEU A 41 -3.59 -4.81 2.61
N PHE A 42 -4.16 -4.75 1.41
CA PHE A 42 -4.14 -5.86 0.45
C PHE A 42 -3.08 -5.59 -0.61
N LEU A 43 -2.09 -6.48 -0.68
CA LEU A 43 -1.14 -6.58 -1.77
C LEU A 43 -1.75 -7.46 -2.86
N VAL A 44 -2.06 -6.87 -4.01
CA VAL A 44 -2.84 -7.54 -5.06
C VAL A 44 -1.99 -7.83 -6.27
N GLU A 45 -2.06 -9.05 -6.78
CA GLU A 45 -1.42 -9.44 -8.03
C GLU A 45 -2.05 -8.73 -9.24
N GLY A 46 -1.32 -7.79 -9.84
CA GLY A 46 -1.70 -7.13 -11.08
C GLY A 46 -2.73 -5.99 -10.95
N ASP A 47 -2.74 -5.11 -11.96
CA ASP A 47 -3.67 -3.97 -12.02
C ASP A 47 -5.12 -4.40 -12.24
N SER A 48 -5.33 -5.54 -12.91
CA SER A 48 -6.68 -6.04 -13.25
C SER A 48 -7.45 -6.42 -11.98
N ALA A 49 -6.87 -7.29 -11.14
CA ALA A 49 -7.42 -7.62 -9.85
C ALA A 49 -7.42 -6.41 -8.91
N GLY A 50 -6.37 -5.57 -8.94
CA GLY A 50 -6.30 -4.33 -8.16
C GLY A 50 -7.45 -3.36 -8.46
N GLY A 51 -7.85 -3.22 -9.72
CA GLY A 51 -8.99 -2.41 -10.13
C GLY A 51 -10.31 -2.91 -9.56
N SER A 52 -10.51 -4.23 -9.57
CA SER A 52 -11.69 -4.89 -9.01
C SER A 52 -11.73 -4.77 -7.48
N ALA A 53 -10.61 -5.06 -6.82
CA ALA A 53 -10.46 -4.93 -5.37
C ALA A 53 -10.71 -3.49 -4.90
N LYS A 54 -10.17 -2.49 -5.62
CA LYS A 54 -10.39 -1.07 -5.31
C LYS A 54 -11.87 -0.65 -5.37
N GLN A 55 -12.65 -1.26 -6.26
CA GLN A 55 -14.09 -0.97 -6.39
C GLN A 55 -14.91 -1.65 -5.29
N ALA A 56 -14.52 -2.85 -4.86
CA ALA A 56 -15.24 -3.65 -3.88
C ALA A 56 -14.89 -3.34 -2.41
N ARG A 57 -13.70 -2.76 -2.15
CA ARG A 57 -13.22 -2.51 -0.78
C ARG A 57 -14.12 -1.59 0.03
N ASP A 58 -14.07 -1.77 1.35
CA ASP A 58 -14.52 -0.73 2.27
C ASP A 58 -13.44 0.36 2.37
N LYS A 59 -13.78 1.57 1.93
CA LYS A 59 -12.86 2.72 1.93
C LYS A 59 -12.52 3.21 3.33
N ASP A 60 -13.29 2.83 4.34
CA ASP A 60 -13.03 3.20 5.73
C ASP A 60 -11.73 2.58 6.24
N TYR A 61 -11.53 1.26 6.04
CA TYR A 61 -10.42 0.54 6.69
C TYR A 61 -9.58 -0.35 5.78
N GLN A 62 -9.94 -0.53 4.49
CA GLN A 62 -9.18 -1.40 3.58
C GLN A 62 -8.41 -0.59 2.54
N ALA A 63 -7.10 -0.77 2.46
CA ALA A 63 -6.22 -0.19 1.44
C ALA A 63 -5.80 -1.25 0.41
N ILE A 64 -5.61 -0.84 -0.84
CA ILE A 64 -5.22 -1.74 -1.94
C ILE A 64 -3.95 -1.23 -2.60
N LEU A 65 -2.93 -2.09 -2.68
CA LEU A 65 -1.69 -1.84 -3.42
C LEU A 65 -1.54 -2.90 -4.52
N PRO A 66 -1.81 -2.57 -5.80
CA PRO A 66 -1.54 -3.49 -6.90
C PRO A 66 -0.03 -3.59 -7.15
N LEU A 67 0.44 -4.82 -7.34
CA LEU A 67 1.83 -5.12 -7.67
C LEU A 67 1.95 -5.49 -9.15
N ARG A 68 2.95 -4.93 -9.84
CA ARG A 68 3.15 -5.15 -11.27
C ARG A 68 4.37 -6.02 -11.54
N GLY A 69 4.18 -7.08 -12.32
CA GLY A 69 5.26 -7.98 -12.72
C GLY A 69 5.73 -8.87 -11.57
N LYS A 70 6.88 -9.52 -11.77
CA LYS A 70 7.48 -10.40 -10.77
C LYS A 70 8.24 -9.57 -9.74
N ILE A 71 7.98 -9.84 -8.46
CA ILE A 71 8.71 -9.21 -7.36
C ILE A 71 10.17 -9.68 -7.38
N LEU A 72 11.09 -8.78 -7.01
CA LEU A 72 12.50 -9.14 -6.85
C LEU A 72 12.62 -10.16 -5.71
N ASN A 73 13.41 -11.22 -5.92
CA ASN A 73 13.76 -12.11 -4.82
C ASN A 73 14.72 -11.37 -3.87
N THR A 74 14.29 -11.12 -2.64
CA THR A 74 15.03 -10.35 -1.63
C THR A 74 15.79 -11.22 -0.62
N TRP A 75 15.63 -12.54 -0.67
CA TRP A 75 16.64 -13.45 -0.11
C TRP A 75 17.97 -13.16 -0.83
N GLU A 76 19.16 -13.41 -0.32
CA GLU A 76 20.45 -13.12 -1.03
C GLU A 76 20.78 -11.65 -1.41
N VAL A 77 19.82 -10.72 -1.43
CA VAL A 77 20.01 -9.31 -1.84
C VAL A 77 20.26 -8.42 -0.61
N SER A 78 21.10 -7.39 -0.73
CA SER A 78 21.34 -6.41 0.34
C SER A 78 20.23 -5.35 0.40
N SER A 79 20.00 -4.74 1.57
CA SER A 79 18.92 -3.76 1.80
C SER A 79 18.93 -2.58 0.79
N ASP A 80 20.12 -2.12 0.39
CA ASP A 80 20.30 -1.10 -0.65
C ASP A 80 19.78 -1.54 -2.04
N GLN A 81 20.00 -2.81 -2.39
CA GLN A 81 19.54 -3.39 -3.66
C GLN A 81 18.04 -3.75 -3.62
N VAL A 82 17.50 -4.04 -2.43
CA VAL A 82 16.06 -4.25 -2.22
C VAL A 82 15.29 -2.96 -2.52
N LEU A 83 15.78 -1.81 -2.06
CA LEU A 83 15.20 -0.49 -2.35
C LEU A 83 15.32 -0.07 -3.82
N ALA A 84 16.24 -0.66 -4.59
CA ALA A 84 16.33 -0.40 -6.03
C ALA A 84 15.12 -0.97 -6.79
N SER A 85 14.40 -1.93 -6.21
CA SER A 85 13.14 -2.42 -6.77
C SER A 85 11.99 -1.47 -6.43
N GLN A 86 11.39 -0.88 -7.46
CA GLN A 86 10.25 0.03 -7.27
C GLN A 86 9.08 -0.64 -6.54
N GLU A 87 8.83 -1.93 -6.80
CA GLU A 87 7.73 -2.65 -6.14
C GLU A 87 7.98 -2.82 -4.64
N VAL A 88 9.22 -3.14 -4.25
CA VAL A 88 9.56 -3.29 -2.83
C VAL A 88 9.62 -1.94 -2.14
N HIS A 89 10.17 -0.93 -2.79
CA HIS A 89 10.14 0.45 -2.31
C HIS A 89 8.70 0.93 -2.07
N ASP A 90 7.79 0.68 -3.01
CA ASP A 90 6.38 1.03 -2.86
C ASP A 90 5.72 0.31 -1.67
N ILE A 91 6.07 -0.95 -1.42
CA ILE A 91 5.58 -1.71 -0.25
C ILE A 91 6.10 -1.09 1.05
N ALA A 92 7.40 -0.79 1.15
CA ALA A 92 8.02 -0.17 2.32
C ALA A 92 7.36 1.18 2.65
N VAL A 93 7.22 2.05 1.65
CA VAL A 93 6.56 3.36 1.80
C VAL A 93 5.07 3.21 2.16
N ALA A 94 4.38 2.22 1.58
CA ALA A 94 2.98 1.97 1.92
C ALA A 94 2.82 1.55 3.38
N LEU A 95 3.69 0.66 3.88
CA LEU A 95 3.66 0.17 5.26
C LEU A 95 4.12 1.23 6.27
N GLY A 96 5.00 2.14 5.85
CA GLY A 96 5.69 3.07 6.77
C GLY A 96 6.79 2.37 7.55
N ILE A 97 7.50 1.43 6.92
CA ILE A 97 8.61 0.70 7.54
C ILE A 97 9.78 0.71 6.56
N ASP A 98 10.94 1.18 7.02
CA ASP A 98 12.18 1.06 6.26
C ASP A 98 12.63 -0.41 6.23
N PRO A 99 13.11 -0.93 5.09
CA PRO A 99 13.63 -2.28 5.03
C PRO A 99 14.81 -2.43 6.00
N ASP A 100 14.94 -3.61 6.63
CA ASP A 100 15.98 -3.92 7.62
C ASP A 100 15.82 -3.16 8.97
N SER A 101 14.66 -2.56 9.22
CA SER A 101 14.31 -1.93 10.51
C SER A 101 13.35 -2.79 11.33
N ASP A 102 13.67 -2.99 12.61
CA ASP A 102 12.78 -3.65 13.58
C ASP A 102 11.69 -2.73 14.14
N SER A 103 11.70 -1.43 13.79
CA SER A 103 10.77 -0.45 14.34
C SER A 103 9.42 -0.50 13.63
N LEU A 104 8.34 -0.68 14.41
CA LEU A 104 6.95 -0.62 13.93
C LEU A 104 6.27 0.71 14.27
N GLU A 105 7.02 1.73 14.67
CA GLU A 105 6.47 3.01 15.17
C GLU A 105 5.65 3.77 14.12
N GLU A 106 6.04 3.67 12.85
CA GLU A 106 5.39 4.37 11.73
C GLU A 106 4.42 3.47 10.95
N LEU A 107 4.09 2.29 11.49
CA LEU A 107 3.20 1.33 10.85
C LEU A 107 1.83 1.95 10.53
N ARG A 108 1.39 1.82 9.27
CA ARG A 108 0.15 2.43 8.78
C ARG A 108 -1.05 1.50 8.78
N TYR A 109 -0.82 0.19 8.70
CA TYR A 109 -1.86 -0.83 8.61
C TYR A 109 -1.57 -1.96 9.59
N GLY A 110 -2.57 -2.38 10.38
CA GLY A 110 -2.35 -3.45 11.36
C GLY A 110 -2.41 -4.86 10.77
N LYS A 111 -3.00 -5.03 9.58
CA LYS A 111 -2.98 -6.29 8.84
C LYS A 111 -2.44 -6.10 7.43
N VAL A 112 -1.61 -7.04 6.99
CA VAL A 112 -1.13 -7.13 5.62
C VAL A 112 -1.61 -8.45 5.03
N CYS A 113 -2.34 -8.38 3.94
CA CYS A 113 -2.96 -9.50 3.26
C CYS A 113 -2.35 -9.65 1.87
N ILE A 114 -1.82 -10.83 1.55
CA ILE A 114 -1.37 -11.18 0.21
C ILE A 114 -2.57 -11.76 -0.55
N LEU A 115 -2.99 -11.08 -1.62
CA LEU A 115 -4.08 -11.49 -2.50
C LEU A 115 -3.50 -11.82 -3.88
N ALA A 116 -3.24 -13.10 -4.11
CA ALA A 116 -2.68 -13.64 -5.33
C ALA A 116 -3.58 -14.74 -5.91
N ASP A 117 -3.42 -15.03 -7.20
CA ASP A 117 -4.23 -16.04 -7.89
C ASP A 117 -3.88 -17.46 -7.41
N ALA A 118 -4.86 -18.35 -7.50
CA ALA A 118 -4.72 -19.76 -7.10
C ALA A 118 -4.03 -20.60 -8.19
N ASP A 119 -2.90 -20.12 -8.69
CA ASP A 119 -2.06 -20.78 -9.69
C ASP A 119 -0.57 -20.76 -9.32
N SER A 120 0.28 -21.30 -10.20
CA SER A 120 1.72 -21.37 -9.94
C SER A 120 2.40 -20.00 -9.85
N ASP A 121 1.91 -19.00 -10.60
CA ASP A 121 2.49 -17.66 -10.60
C ASP A 121 2.08 -16.89 -9.35
N GLY A 122 0.82 -16.99 -8.92
CA GLY A 122 0.34 -16.41 -7.68
C GLY A 122 1.02 -17.01 -6.44
N LEU A 123 1.23 -18.33 -6.41
CA LEU A 123 2.01 -19.00 -5.36
C LEU A 123 3.48 -18.52 -5.34
N HIS A 124 4.07 -18.29 -6.51
CA HIS A 124 5.43 -17.77 -6.61
C HIS A 124 5.52 -16.33 -6.08
N ILE A 125 4.59 -15.45 -6.45
CA ILE A 125 4.52 -14.08 -5.93
C ILE A 125 4.33 -14.07 -4.42
N ALA A 126 3.42 -14.89 -3.89
CA ALA A 126 3.20 -15.01 -2.46
C ALA A 126 4.48 -15.45 -1.72
N THR A 127 5.23 -16.40 -2.31
CA THR A 127 6.50 -16.86 -1.73
C THR A 127 7.55 -15.75 -1.70
N LEU A 128 7.67 -14.94 -2.75
CA LEU A 128 8.60 -13.81 -2.80
C LEU A 128 8.24 -12.73 -1.77
N LEU A 129 6.96 -12.44 -1.59
CA LEU A 129 6.48 -11.52 -0.56
C LEU A 129 6.73 -12.05 0.86
N CYS A 130 6.54 -13.36 1.09
CA CYS A 130 6.91 -13.99 2.36
C CYS A 130 8.41 -13.87 2.64
N ALA A 131 9.27 -14.06 1.62
CA ALA A 131 10.71 -13.88 1.76
C ALA A 131 11.08 -12.43 2.11
N LEU A 132 10.37 -11.44 1.53
CA LEU A 132 10.53 -10.03 1.87
C LEU A 132 10.13 -9.70 3.31
N PHE A 133 9.05 -10.29 3.84
CA PHE A 133 8.62 -10.00 5.21
C PHE A 133 9.38 -10.76 6.30
N LEU A 134 10.02 -11.87 5.94
CA LEU A 134 10.76 -12.69 6.89
C LEU A 134 12.20 -12.19 7.12
N ARG A 135 12.77 -11.47 6.15
CA ARG A 135 14.17 -11.06 6.11
C ARG A 135 14.28 -9.56 6.13
#